data_AF-M3A1S0-F1
#
_entry.id   AF-M3A1S0-F1
#
_cell.length_a   1.000
_cell.length_b   1.000
_cell.length_c   1.000
_cell.angle_alpha   90.00
_cell.angle_beta   90.00
_cell.angle_gamma   90.00
#
_symmetry.space_group_name_H-M   'P 1'
#
loop_
_entity.id
_entity.type
_entity.pdbx_description
1 polymer ?
#
loop_
_entity_poly.entity_id
_entity_poly.type
_entity_poly.pdbx_seq_one_letter_code
_entity_poly.pdbx_strand_id
1 'polypeptide(L)'
;MGFFDGPEVSGERGPERPEFVDLGPPGPRYEDGPPADRYLPTVLPRVAQVAEGPRVRVMFTGWEVWPEEVTLCLHVFWRRRRTDEVYGDAWYARPGTGAMRVGLRPADGERPVGVREYGTDPGGAFHRPVRLLLPAVPDGPLALVLEWPDEGIAETAAVLDTSGLGEAARRVVEIWPEGSAPA
;
A
#
# COMPACT_ATOMS: atom_id res chain seq x y z
N MET A 1 8.76 35.39 -21.94
CA MET A 1 7.42 35.19 -21.33
C MET A 1 7.47 33.84 -20.64
N GLY A 2 7.36 33.83 -19.31
CA GLY A 2 7.34 32.59 -18.53
C GLY A 2 5.95 31.96 -18.57
N PHE A 3 5.90 30.64 -18.38
CA PHE A 3 4.67 29.83 -18.35
C PHE A 3 3.64 30.29 -17.28
N PHE A 4 4.07 31.07 -16.27
CA PHE A 4 3.26 31.52 -15.14
C PHE A 4 2.89 33.01 -15.18
N ASP A 5 3.21 33.74 -16.24
CA ASP A 5 2.88 35.16 -16.37
C ASP A 5 1.45 35.31 -16.92
N GLY A 6 0.45 34.97 -16.10
CA GLY A 6 -0.98 35.20 -16.38
C GLY A 6 -1.42 36.65 -16.07
N PRO A 7 -2.53 37.13 -16.65
CA PRO A 7 -2.98 38.51 -16.48
C PRO A 7 -3.34 38.82 -15.02
N GLU A 8 -2.93 39.99 -14.54
CA GLU A 8 -3.21 40.48 -13.18
C GLU A 8 -4.71 40.54 -12.91
N VAL A 9 -5.19 39.67 -12.01
CA VAL A 9 -6.59 39.64 -11.58
C VAL A 9 -6.85 40.81 -10.63
N SER A 10 -7.78 41.69 -11.01
CA SER A 10 -8.12 42.88 -10.23
C SER A 10 -8.82 42.53 -8.90
N GLY A 11 -8.16 42.78 -7.78
CA GLY A 11 -8.73 43.32 -6.55
C GLY A 11 -10.03 42.70 -5.99
N GLU A 12 -10.18 41.38 -5.98
CA GLU A 12 -11.13 40.74 -5.06
C GLU A 12 -10.46 40.59 -3.69
N ARG A 13 -11.23 40.81 -2.60
CA ARG A 13 -10.77 40.68 -1.21
C ARG A 13 -10.06 39.32 -1.09
N GLY A 14 -8.73 39.35 -0.97
CA GLY A 14 -7.91 38.15 -0.98
C GLY A 14 -8.46 37.12 0.01
N PRO A 15 -8.43 35.82 -0.33
CA PRO A 15 -8.94 34.78 0.57
C PRO A 15 -8.34 35.00 1.96
N GLU A 16 -9.18 34.91 3.00
CA GLU A 16 -8.72 34.94 4.39
C GLU A 16 -7.50 34.03 4.49
N ARG A 17 -6.40 34.59 4.97
CA ARG A 17 -5.15 33.85 5.06
C ARG A 17 -5.44 32.63 5.91
N PRO A 18 -5.18 31.39 5.41
CA PRO A 18 -5.52 30.21 6.17
C PRO A 18 -4.86 30.29 7.55
N GLU A 19 -5.65 30.13 8.60
CA GLU A 19 -5.14 30.02 9.95
C GLU A 19 -4.45 28.66 10.07
N PHE A 20 -3.17 28.66 10.39
CA PHE A 20 -2.39 27.46 10.60
C PHE A 20 -2.32 27.16 12.09
N VAL A 21 -2.44 25.89 12.44
CA VAL A 21 -2.17 25.37 13.79
C VAL A 21 -0.98 24.45 13.68
N ASP A 22 0.05 24.72 14.48
CA ASP A 22 1.19 23.81 14.60
C ASP A 22 0.70 22.47 15.15
N LEU A 23 0.89 21.42 14.37
CA LEU A 23 0.62 20.07 14.83
C LEU A 23 1.69 19.72 15.87
N GLY A 24 1.25 19.22 17.03
CA GLY A 24 2.16 18.70 18.04
C GLY A 24 2.99 17.51 17.53
N PRO A 25 3.95 17.01 18.32
CA PRO A 25 4.72 15.83 17.94
C PRO A 25 3.77 14.68 17.59
N PRO A 26 4.16 13.80 16.64
CA PRO A 26 3.33 12.68 16.24
C PRO A 26 2.84 11.90 17.46
N GLY A 27 1.54 11.62 17.49
CA GLY A 27 0.91 10.85 18.56
C GLY A 27 1.48 9.43 18.68
N PRO A 28 1.06 8.63 19.67
CA PRO A 28 1.49 7.24 19.77
C PRO A 28 1.24 6.51 18.46
N ARG A 29 2.16 5.59 18.12
CA ARG A 29 2.09 4.82 16.89
C ARG A 29 0.73 4.11 16.77
N TYR A 30 0.08 4.24 15.62
CA TYR A 30 -1.08 3.41 15.30
C TYR A 30 -0.63 1.96 15.10
N GLU A 31 -1.21 1.03 15.88
CA GLU A 31 -1.00 -0.42 15.70
C GLU A 31 -1.53 -0.93 14.35
N ASP A 32 -2.35 -0.11 13.70
CA ASP A 32 -3.10 -0.52 12.54
C ASP A 32 -2.38 -0.35 11.21
N GLY A 33 -1.27 0.39 11.15
CA GLY A 33 -0.59 0.72 9.91
C GLY A 33 0.92 0.97 10.02
N PRO A 34 1.58 1.21 8.88
CA PRO A 34 2.97 1.64 8.86
C PRO A 34 3.10 3.04 9.49
N PRO A 35 4.30 3.42 9.94
CA PRO A 35 4.55 4.69 10.61
C PRO A 35 4.68 5.86 9.61
N ALA A 36 3.67 6.03 8.75
CA ALA A 36 3.65 7.00 7.65
C ALA A 36 3.55 8.46 8.09
N ASP A 37 3.20 8.71 9.36
CA ASP A 37 3.19 10.02 10.00
C ASP A 37 4.59 10.49 10.41
N ARG A 38 5.56 9.57 10.50
CA ARG A 38 6.92 9.83 11.00
C ARG A 38 8.00 9.59 9.97
N TYR A 39 7.78 8.63 9.08
CA TYR A 39 8.79 8.20 8.11
C TYR A 39 8.26 8.30 6.69
N LEU A 40 9.14 8.67 5.76
CA LEU A 40 8.96 8.43 4.33
C LEU A 40 9.63 7.08 4.00
N PRO A 41 8.89 6.10 3.48
CA PRO A 41 9.44 4.78 3.22
C PRO A 41 10.43 4.81 2.06
N THR A 42 11.39 3.88 2.09
CA THR A 42 12.16 3.58 0.88
C THR A 42 11.30 2.71 -0.03
N VAL A 43 11.11 3.13 -1.28
CA VAL A 43 10.33 2.35 -2.25
C VAL A 43 11.27 1.45 -3.07
N LEU A 44 11.01 0.14 -3.07
CA LEU A 44 11.68 -0.82 -3.94
C LEU A 44 10.71 -1.29 -5.03
N PRO A 45 10.78 -0.72 -6.26
CA PRO A 45 9.89 -1.10 -7.33
C PRO A 45 10.24 -2.50 -7.87
N ARG A 46 9.21 -3.34 -8.01
CA ARG A 46 9.29 -4.70 -8.58
C ARG A 46 7.96 -5.04 -9.22
N VAL A 47 7.95 -5.25 -10.52
CA VAL A 47 6.70 -5.55 -11.24
C VAL A 47 6.64 -7.03 -11.59
N ALA A 48 5.62 -7.71 -11.08
CA ALA A 48 5.33 -9.10 -11.42
C ALA A 48 3.82 -9.35 -11.43
N GLN A 49 3.34 -10.16 -12.38
CA GLN A 49 2.00 -10.72 -12.27
C GLN A 49 2.05 -11.88 -11.29
N VAL A 50 1.25 -11.82 -10.23
CA VAL A 50 1.25 -12.84 -9.17
C VAL A 50 0.05 -13.77 -9.23
N ALA A 51 -1.06 -13.32 -9.84
CA ALA A 51 -2.21 -14.17 -10.09
C ALA A 51 -3.00 -13.73 -11.33
N GLU A 52 -3.70 -14.69 -11.92
CA GLU A 52 -4.50 -14.52 -13.13
C GLU A 52 -5.83 -15.27 -13.00
N GLY A 53 -6.92 -14.55 -13.24
CA GLY A 53 -8.24 -15.13 -13.48
C GLY A 53 -8.75 -14.82 -14.89
N PRO A 54 -9.93 -15.32 -15.30
CA PRO A 54 -10.48 -15.07 -16.63
C PRO A 54 -10.72 -13.58 -16.95
N ARG A 55 -10.93 -12.75 -15.91
CA ARG A 55 -11.24 -11.31 -16.04
C ARG A 55 -10.46 -10.42 -15.08
N VAL A 56 -9.61 -11.02 -14.24
CA VAL A 56 -8.85 -10.33 -13.21
C VAL A 56 -7.36 -10.58 -13.41
N ARG A 57 -6.57 -9.57 -13.09
CA ARG A 57 -5.11 -9.66 -12.96
C ARG A 57 -4.71 -9.08 -11.61
N VAL A 58 -3.82 -9.77 -10.92
CA VAL A 58 -3.22 -9.28 -9.69
C VAL A 58 -1.74 -9.05 -9.95
N MET A 59 -1.32 -7.81 -9.74
CA MET A 59 0.03 -7.34 -10.00
C MET A 59 0.70 -7.00 -8.67
N PHE A 60 1.88 -7.52 -8.43
CA PHE A 60 2.81 -6.99 -7.44
C PHE A 60 3.60 -5.85 -8.09
N THR A 61 3.71 -4.70 -7.41
CA THR A 61 4.38 -3.50 -7.93
C THR A 61 5.60 -3.07 -7.13
N GLY A 62 5.79 -3.63 -5.93
CA GLY A 62 6.98 -3.42 -5.14
C GLY A 62 6.72 -3.41 -3.65
N TRP A 63 7.72 -2.91 -2.93
CA TRP A 63 7.71 -2.77 -1.49
C TRP A 63 7.79 -1.30 -1.09
N GLU A 64 6.99 -0.90 -0.11
CA GLU A 64 7.28 0.26 0.72
C GLU A 64 8.00 -0.26 1.97
N VAL A 65 9.25 0.16 2.17
CA VAL A 65 10.11 -0.33 3.25
C VAL A 65 10.17 0.73 4.34
N TRP A 66 9.79 0.32 5.55
CA TRP A 66 9.82 1.09 6.78
C TRP A 66 11.00 0.62 7.64
N PRO A 67 11.33 1.29 8.77
CA PRO A 67 12.53 0.95 9.53
C PRO A 67 12.55 -0.50 10.03
N GLU A 68 11.39 -1.02 10.45
CA GLU A 68 11.24 -2.36 11.03
C GLU A 68 10.20 -3.22 10.29
N GLU A 69 9.55 -2.67 9.27
CA GLU A 69 8.36 -3.25 8.64
C GLU A 69 8.41 -3.09 7.12
N VAL A 70 7.61 -3.87 6.41
CA VAL A 70 7.45 -3.70 4.98
C VAL A 70 5.99 -3.77 4.59
N THR A 71 5.60 -2.95 3.63
CA THR A 71 4.30 -3.04 2.98
C THR A 71 4.50 -3.61 1.59
N LEU A 72 3.81 -4.71 1.32
CA LEU A 72 3.71 -5.31 -0.01
C LEU A 72 2.61 -4.58 -0.79
N CYS A 73 2.97 -4.04 -1.95
CA CYS A 73 2.05 -3.30 -2.82
C CYS A 73 1.50 -4.21 -3.93
N LEU A 74 0.19 -4.46 -3.90
CA LEU A 74 -0.56 -5.14 -4.95
C LEU A 74 -1.48 -4.17 -5.68
N HIS A 75 -1.75 -4.47 -6.94
CA HIS A 75 -2.83 -3.86 -7.70
C HIS A 75 -3.66 -4.93 -8.38
N VAL A 76 -4.96 -4.85 -8.12
CA VAL A 76 -5.96 -5.71 -8.74
C VAL A 76 -6.59 -4.95 -9.89
N PHE A 77 -6.61 -5.55 -11.08
CA PHE A 77 -7.22 -5.02 -12.28
C PHE A 77 -8.34 -5.92 -12.76
N TRP A 78 -9.49 -5.32 -13.07
CA TRP A 78 -10.64 -6.01 -13.66
C TRP A 78 -10.85 -5.56 -15.09
N ARG A 79 -11.20 -6.51 -15.96
CA ARG A 79 -11.63 -6.21 -17.33
C ARG A 79 -13.10 -5.77 -17.43
N ARG A 80 -13.88 -5.96 -16.36
CA ARG A 80 -15.32 -5.67 -16.34
C ARG A 80 -15.73 -5.14 -14.96
N ARG A 81 -16.73 -4.27 -14.95
CA ARG A 81 -17.36 -3.76 -13.73
C ARG A 81 -18.48 -4.71 -13.32
N ARG A 82 -18.56 -5.03 -12.03
CA ARG A 82 -19.75 -5.66 -11.43
C ARG A 82 -20.85 -4.63 -11.27
N THR A 83 -22.04 -4.95 -11.75
CA THR A 83 -23.22 -4.05 -11.73
C THR A 83 -23.97 -4.11 -10.39
N ASP A 84 -23.75 -5.19 -9.64
CA ASP A 84 -24.35 -5.52 -8.35
C ASP A 84 -23.51 -5.05 -7.15
N GLU A 85 -22.23 -4.73 -7.36
CA GLU A 85 -21.35 -4.27 -6.30
C GLU A 85 -21.37 -2.74 -6.17
N VAL A 86 -21.98 -2.26 -5.09
CA VAL A 86 -21.48 -1.06 -4.43
C VAL A 86 -20.12 -1.47 -3.85
N TYR A 87 -19.04 -1.23 -4.61
CA TYR A 87 -17.65 -1.61 -4.30
C TYR A 87 -17.11 -1.08 -2.94
N GLY A 88 -17.94 -0.41 -2.16
CA GLY A 88 -17.70 -0.06 -0.75
C GLY A 88 -17.84 -1.26 0.19
N ASP A 89 -18.80 -2.18 -0.01
CA ASP A 89 -19.15 -3.19 1.02
C ASP A 89 -18.68 -4.62 0.73
N ALA A 90 -18.39 -4.97 -0.52
CA ALA A 90 -17.99 -6.34 -0.90
C ALA A 90 -16.65 -6.78 -0.30
N TRP A 91 -15.85 -5.85 0.21
CA TRP A 91 -14.51 -6.09 0.79
C TRP A 91 -14.48 -5.98 2.32
N TYR A 92 -15.45 -5.30 2.94
CA TYR A 92 -15.72 -5.43 4.38
C TYR A 92 -16.53 -6.69 4.71
N ALA A 93 -16.99 -7.41 3.68
CA ALA A 93 -17.58 -8.72 3.87
C ALA A 93 -16.57 -9.62 4.57
N ARG A 94 -16.97 -10.19 5.71
CA ARG A 94 -16.22 -11.22 6.43
C ARG A 94 -15.70 -12.24 5.41
N PRO A 95 -14.46 -12.77 5.54
CA PRO A 95 -13.89 -13.72 4.61
C PRO A 95 -14.90 -14.82 4.25
N GLY A 96 -15.51 -14.68 3.07
CA GLY A 96 -16.44 -15.65 2.53
C GLY A 96 -15.68 -16.80 1.90
N THR A 97 -16.38 -17.88 1.55
CA THR A 97 -15.76 -19.01 0.84
C THR A 97 -15.20 -18.63 -0.53
N GLY A 98 -15.66 -17.51 -1.12
CA GLY A 98 -15.27 -17.04 -2.46
C GLY A 98 -14.39 -15.78 -2.51
N ALA A 99 -14.11 -15.13 -1.37
CA ALA A 99 -13.32 -13.89 -1.33
C ALA A 99 -11.83 -14.11 -1.66
N MET A 100 -11.12 -13.04 -2.03
CA MET A 100 -9.68 -13.08 -2.20
C MET A 100 -9.01 -13.41 -0.86
N ARG A 101 -8.17 -14.44 -0.87
CA ARG A 101 -7.30 -14.84 0.24
C ARG A 101 -5.88 -14.59 -0.19
N VAL A 102 -5.14 -13.91 0.67
CA VAL A 102 -3.74 -13.60 0.43
C VAL A 102 -2.95 -13.89 1.69
N GLY A 103 -1.80 -14.53 1.51
CA GLY A 103 -0.90 -14.88 2.58
C GLY A 103 0.52 -14.95 2.07
N LEU A 104 1.46 -15.00 2.99
CA LEU A 104 2.88 -15.05 2.68
C LEU A 104 3.50 -16.30 3.29
N ARG A 105 4.34 -16.98 2.52
CA ARG A 105 5.02 -18.20 2.95
C ARG A 105 6.54 -18.03 2.82
N PRO A 106 7.32 -18.12 3.91
CA PRO A 106 8.77 -18.20 3.85
C PRO A 106 9.24 -19.46 3.10
N ALA A 107 10.38 -19.40 2.43
CA ALA A 107 10.96 -20.56 1.74
C ALA A 107 11.35 -21.71 2.69
N ASP A 108 11.70 -21.39 3.95
CA ASP A 108 12.16 -22.37 4.95
C ASP A 108 11.02 -23.19 5.59
N GLY A 109 9.76 -22.86 5.29
CA GLY A 109 8.59 -23.68 5.58
C GLY A 109 7.90 -23.43 6.93
N GLU A 110 6.63 -23.84 6.94
CA GLU A 110 5.70 -24.09 8.05
C GLU A 110 4.81 -22.97 8.60
N ARG A 111 5.20 -21.70 8.67
CA ARG A 111 4.29 -20.66 9.19
C ARG A 111 4.03 -19.55 8.19
N PRO A 112 2.76 -19.28 7.83
CA PRO A 112 2.46 -18.09 7.07
C PRO A 112 2.89 -16.86 7.87
N VAL A 113 3.55 -15.92 7.21
CA VAL A 113 3.81 -14.61 7.82
C VAL A 113 2.46 -13.91 7.92
N GLY A 114 2.12 -13.48 9.14
CA GLY A 114 0.91 -12.69 9.36
C GLY A 114 0.99 -11.43 8.51
N VAL A 115 0.09 -11.32 7.54
CA VAL A 115 -0.12 -10.08 6.78
C VAL A 115 -1.39 -9.43 7.27
N ARG A 116 -1.32 -8.11 7.43
CA ARG A 116 -2.48 -7.30 7.74
C ARG A 116 -2.81 -6.46 6.52
N GLU A 117 -4.06 -6.48 6.08
CA GLU A 117 -4.54 -5.49 5.12
C GLU A 117 -4.52 -4.12 5.79
N TYR A 118 -3.78 -3.18 5.22
CA TYR A 118 -3.77 -1.80 5.69
C TYR A 118 -3.92 -0.85 4.52
N GLY A 119 -5.06 -0.16 4.49
CA GLY A 119 -5.35 0.82 3.46
C GLY A 119 -5.75 0.18 2.14
N THR A 120 -6.98 0.46 1.72
CA THR A 120 -7.35 0.40 0.32
C THR A 120 -7.67 1.83 -0.08
N ASP A 121 -6.85 2.41 -0.95
CA ASP A 121 -7.25 3.67 -1.57
C ASP A 121 -8.52 3.37 -2.38
N PRO A 122 -9.51 4.28 -2.42
CA PRO A 122 -10.69 4.10 -3.24
C PRO A 122 -10.26 4.02 -4.71
N GLY A 123 -10.04 2.78 -5.16
CA GLY A 123 -9.75 2.48 -6.55
C GLY A 123 -10.96 2.81 -7.43
N GLY A 124 -10.71 2.90 -8.74
CA GLY A 124 -11.77 2.98 -9.72
C GLY A 124 -12.48 1.63 -9.89
N ALA A 125 -13.55 1.61 -10.69
CA ALA A 125 -14.33 0.39 -10.95
C ALA A 125 -13.56 -0.75 -11.65
N PHE A 126 -12.32 -0.50 -12.08
CA PHE A 126 -11.48 -1.43 -12.84
C PHE A 126 -10.10 -1.67 -12.21
N HIS A 127 -9.77 -0.95 -11.15
CA HIS A 127 -8.44 -0.96 -10.56
C HIS A 127 -8.52 -0.63 -9.08
N ARG A 128 -7.83 -1.41 -8.26
CA ARG A 128 -7.72 -1.16 -6.82
C ARG A 128 -6.31 -1.49 -6.31
N PRO A 129 -5.65 -0.57 -5.58
CA PRO A 129 -4.45 -0.91 -4.82
C PRO A 129 -4.83 -1.68 -3.56
N VAL A 130 -4.04 -2.68 -3.23
CA VAL A 130 -4.12 -3.46 -1.98
C VAL A 130 -2.75 -3.42 -1.34
N ARG A 131 -2.68 -2.98 -0.08
CA ARG A 131 -1.45 -2.89 0.69
C ARG A 131 -1.51 -3.88 1.85
N LEU A 132 -0.47 -4.72 1.94
CA LEU A 132 -0.34 -5.72 3.00
C LEU A 132 0.87 -5.38 3.86
N LEU A 133 0.64 -5.09 5.13
CA LEU A 133 1.69 -4.80 6.10
C LEU A 133 2.23 -6.11 6.68
N LEU A 134 3.55 -6.25 6.67
CA LEU A 134 4.29 -7.26 7.39
C LEU A 134 4.98 -6.58 8.58
N PRO A 135 4.82 -7.10 9.81
CA PRO A 135 5.37 -6.49 11.02
C PRO A 135 6.89 -6.69 11.18
N ALA A 136 7.57 -7.21 10.15
CA ALA A 136 9.01 -7.44 10.14
C ALA A 136 9.55 -7.36 8.71
N VAL A 137 10.76 -6.83 8.55
CA VAL A 137 11.52 -6.94 7.30
C VAL A 137 11.94 -8.40 7.10
N PRO A 138 11.59 -9.04 5.97
CA PRO A 138 11.93 -10.44 5.75
C PRO A 138 13.41 -10.61 5.41
N ASP A 139 14.06 -11.58 6.07
CA ASP A 139 15.49 -11.89 5.92
C ASP A 139 15.78 -12.97 4.87
N GLY A 140 14.78 -13.38 4.08
CA GLY A 140 14.91 -14.48 3.13
C GLY A 140 13.86 -14.49 2.01
N PRO A 141 13.91 -15.49 1.13
CA PRO A 141 12.96 -15.61 0.02
C PRO A 141 11.54 -15.85 0.54
N LEU A 142 10.57 -15.26 -0.15
CA LEU A 142 9.21 -15.17 0.35
C LEU A 142 8.23 -15.37 -0.81
N ALA A 143 7.23 -16.23 -0.64
CA ALA A 143 6.24 -16.52 -1.65
C ALA A 143 4.89 -15.89 -1.27
N LEU A 144 4.28 -15.16 -2.19
CA LEU A 144 2.89 -14.74 -2.10
C LEU A 144 1.98 -15.88 -2.49
N VAL A 145 1.16 -16.33 -1.55
CA VAL A 145 0.09 -17.30 -1.80
C VAL A 145 -1.21 -16.55 -1.96
N LEU A 146 -1.90 -16.77 -3.08
CA LEU A 146 -3.15 -16.09 -3.40
C LEU A 146 -4.17 -17.09 -3.97
N GLU A 147 -5.38 -17.06 -3.44
CA GLU A 147 -6.54 -17.79 -3.94
C GLU A 147 -7.73 -16.82 -4.06
N TRP A 148 -8.50 -16.90 -5.13
CA TRP A 148 -9.73 -16.11 -5.27
C TRP A 148 -10.78 -16.85 -6.11
N PRO A 149 -11.60 -17.71 -5.48
CA PRO A 149 -12.51 -18.59 -6.19
C PRO A 149 -13.59 -17.85 -7.01
N ASP A 150 -14.15 -16.75 -6.49
CA ASP A 150 -15.21 -16.00 -7.18
C ASP A 150 -14.75 -15.38 -8.51
N GLU A 151 -13.45 -15.09 -8.62
CA GLU A 151 -12.84 -14.58 -9.85
C GLU A 151 -12.11 -15.69 -10.65
N GLY A 152 -12.30 -16.96 -10.28
CA GLY A 152 -11.72 -18.11 -10.98
C GLY A 152 -10.21 -18.23 -10.84
N ILE A 153 -9.63 -17.69 -9.76
CA ILE A 153 -8.21 -17.80 -9.45
C ILE A 153 -8.04 -18.96 -8.45
N ALA A 154 -7.46 -20.07 -8.91
CA ALA A 154 -7.05 -21.16 -8.02
C ALA A 154 -5.90 -20.71 -7.11
N GLU A 155 -5.56 -21.51 -6.10
CA GLU A 155 -4.38 -21.22 -5.27
C GLU A 155 -3.12 -21.10 -6.14
N THR A 156 -2.45 -19.97 -6.04
CA THR A 156 -1.22 -19.63 -6.74
C THR A 156 -0.14 -19.29 -5.73
N ALA A 157 1.11 -19.58 -6.06
CA ALA A 157 2.28 -19.20 -5.27
C ALA A 157 3.31 -18.50 -6.16
N ALA A 158 3.55 -17.22 -5.91
CA ALA A 158 4.53 -16.40 -6.64
C ALA A 158 5.71 -16.05 -5.72
N VAL A 159 6.93 -16.41 -6.13
CA VAL A 159 8.14 -16.02 -5.39
C VAL A 159 8.38 -14.52 -5.59
N LEU A 160 8.49 -13.80 -4.48
CA LEU A 160 8.78 -12.37 -4.47
C LEU A 160 10.28 -12.15 -4.27
N ASP A 161 10.83 -11.20 -5.02
CA ASP A 161 12.19 -10.71 -4.79
C ASP A 161 12.24 -9.85 -3.52
N THR A 162 12.89 -10.39 -2.49
CA THR A 162 13.15 -9.72 -1.20
C THR A 162 14.55 -9.12 -1.12
N SER A 163 15.34 -9.21 -2.20
CA SER A 163 16.69 -8.65 -2.22
C SER A 163 16.66 -7.13 -2.03
N GLY A 164 17.57 -6.64 -1.18
CA GLY A 164 17.71 -5.22 -0.89
C GLY A 164 16.73 -4.64 0.14
N LEU A 165 15.80 -5.43 0.69
CA LEU A 165 14.87 -4.94 1.72
C LEU A 165 15.59 -4.46 2.99
N GLY A 166 16.56 -5.23 3.49
CA GLY A 166 17.35 -4.82 4.66
C GLY A 166 18.21 -3.57 4.42
N GLU A 167 18.69 -3.34 3.19
CA GLU A 167 19.40 -2.11 2.84
C GLU A 167 18.43 -0.93 2.71
N ALA A 168 17.25 -1.15 2.12
CA ALA A 168 16.20 -0.15 2.00
C ALA A 168 15.68 0.32 3.37
N ALA A 169 15.56 -0.58 4.35
CA ALA A 169 15.16 -0.24 5.71
C ALA A 169 16.12 0.76 6.37
N ARG A 170 17.41 0.70 6.03
CA ARG A 170 18.44 1.64 6.53
C ARG A 170 18.44 3.00 5.80
N ARG A 171 17.72 3.13 4.69
CA ARG A 171 17.61 4.36 3.89
C ARG A 171 16.32 5.13 4.12
N VAL A 172 15.45 4.63 5.00
CA VAL A 172 14.20 5.30 5.37
C VAL A 172 14.52 6.69 5.93
N VAL A 173 13.70 7.66 5.54
CA VAL A 173 13.87 9.05 5.98
C VAL A 173 12.88 9.33 7.10
N GLU A 174 13.38 9.71 8.26
CA GLU A 174 12.56 10.31 9.31
C GLU A 174 12.24 11.76 8.93
N ILE A 175 10.94 12.10 8.89
CA ILE A 175 10.48 13.40 8.38
C ILE A 175 10.75 14.52 9.40
N TRP A 176 10.57 14.22 10.68
CA TRP A 176 10.75 15.16 11.79
C TRP A 176 11.68 14.55 12.85
N PRO A 177 13.01 14.54 12.63
CA PRO A 177 13.95 14.04 13.62
C PRO A 177 13.83 14.82 14.93
N GLU A 178 13.98 14.14 16.08
CA GLU A 178 13.97 14.80 17.38
C GLU A 178 14.94 16.01 17.38
N GLY A 179 14.40 17.21 17.66
CA GLY A 179 15.14 18.49 17.62
C GLY A 179 14.81 19.39 16.43
N SER A 180 14.00 18.93 15.46
CA SER A 180 13.40 19.80 14.44
C SER A 180 12.18 20.54 15.00
N ALA A 181 12.43 21.59 15.79
CA ALA A 181 11.36 22.49 16.24
C ALA A 181 10.72 23.21 15.02
N PRO A 182 9.41 23.51 15.06
CA PRO A 182 8.80 24.35 14.03
C PRO A 182 9.51 25.70 13.96
N ALA A 183 9.78 26.17 12.74
CA ALA A 183 10.44 27.44 12.46
C ALA A 183 9.47 28.62 12.56
#